data_AF-A0A2D6XBL3-F1
#
_entry.id   AF-A0A2D6XBL3-F1
#
_cell.length_a   1.000
_cell.length_b   1.000
_cell.length_c   1.000
_cell.angle_alpha   90.00
_cell.angle_beta   90.00
_cell.angle_gamma   90.00
#
_symmetry.space_group_name_H-M   'P 1'
#
loop_
_entity.id
_entity.type
_entity.pdbx_description
1 polymer ?
#
loop_
_entity_poly.entity_id
_entity_poly.type
_entity_poly.pdbx_seq_one_letter_code
_entity_poly.pdbx_strand_id
1 'polypeptide(L)'
;MASRKKGDMKLPTKVRVNGIDWTIEVDELALADSGRYAETSFKKQTITLSQRYAASRVRTSLLHELIHVAEDTLEGDERLTETQISTLAAHLYEAIFVGNPEVLAFLSAQETE
;
A
#
# COMPACT_ATOMS: atom_id res chain seq x y z
N MET A 1 3.71 -35.12 -4.00
CA MET A 1 4.11 -34.73 -2.63
C MET A 1 5.46 -34.05 -2.77
N ALA A 2 5.67 -32.76 -2.48
CA ALA A 2 5.12 -31.90 -1.45
C ALA A 2 4.56 -30.58 -2.01
N SER A 3 3.42 -30.15 -1.46
CA SER A 3 2.92 -28.78 -1.60
C SER A 3 3.90 -27.87 -0.86
N ARG A 4 4.70 -27.07 -1.60
CA ARG A 4 5.46 -25.98 -1.01
C ARG A 4 4.43 -25.01 -0.46
N LYS A 5 4.38 -24.85 0.88
CA LYS A 5 3.67 -23.74 1.49
C LYS A 5 4.31 -22.48 0.93
N LYS A 6 3.60 -21.80 0.03
CA LYS A 6 3.83 -20.40 -0.31
C LYS A 6 4.02 -19.71 1.04
N GLY A 7 5.15 -19.03 1.25
CA GLY A 7 5.33 -18.23 2.46
C GLY A 7 4.20 -17.22 2.50
N ASP A 8 3.14 -17.51 3.25
CA ASP A 8 1.98 -16.66 3.44
C ASP A 8 2.44 -15.46 4.26
N MET A 9 3.13 -14.54 3.60
CA MET A 9 3.35 -13.23 4.16
C MET A 9 2.00 -12.61 4.41
N LYS A 10 1.70 -12.43 5.69
CA LYS A 10 0.46 -11.83 6.13
C LYS A 10 0.43 -10.38 5.65
N LEU A 11 -0.58 -10.07 4.84
CA LEU A 11 -0.86 -8.70 4.43
C LEU A 11 -1.12 -7.84 5.68
N PRO A 12 -0.53 -6.63 5.78
CA PRO A 12 -0.90 -5.69 6.83
C PRO A 12 -2.39 -5.36 6.70
N THR A 13 -3.10 -5.24 7.82
CA THR A 13 -4.54 -4.93 7.82
C THR A 13 -4.83 -3.46 8.09
N LYS A 14 -3.81 -2.71 8.51
CA LYS A 14 -3.90 -1.29 8.82
C LYS A 14 -2.58 -0.60 8.48
N VAL A 15 -2.64 0.70 8.28
CA VAL A 15 -1.48 1.57 8.17
C VAL A 15 -1.84 2.96 8.68
N ARG A 16 -0.97 3.57 9.49
CA ARG A 16 -1.07 4.98 9.87
C ARG A 16 -0.20 5.82 8.95
N VAL A 17 -0.80 6.78 8.26
CA VAL A 17 -0.12 7.75 7.38
C VAL A 17 -0.52 9.15 7.78
N ASN A 18 0.46 10.01 8.08
CA ASN A 18 0.23 11.40 8.52
C ASN A 18 -0.81 11.51 9.67
N GLY A 19 -0.69 10.63 10.68
CA GLY A 19 -1.61 10.58 11.82
C GLY A 19 -3.01 10.00 11.55
N ILE A 20 -3.33 9.62 10.31
CA ILE A 20 -4.62 9.02 9.93
C ILE A 20 -4.49 7.50 9.83
N ASP A 21 -5.41 6.77 10.45
CA ASP A 21 -5.49 5.30 10.37
C ASP A 21 -6.28 4.86 9.14
N TRP A 22 -5.66 4.03 8.31
CA TRP A 22 -6.26 3.43 7.12
C TRP A 22 -6.43 1.93 7.30
N THR A 23 -7.53 1.40 6.77
CA THR A 23 -7.77 -0.04 6.70
C THR A 23 -7.18 -0.59 5.40
N ILE A 24 -6.52 -1.74 5.47
CA ILE A 24 -6.06 -2.48 4.29
C ILE A 24 -6.87 -3.77 4.20
N GLU A 25 -7.54 -3.97 3.08
CA GLU A 25 -8.41 -5.12 2.84
C GLU A 25 -8.14 -5.77 1.47
N VAL A 26 -8.71 -6.97 1.28
CA VAL A 26 -8.64 -7.73 0.04
C VAL A 26 -10.05 -7.87 -0.53
N ASP A 27 -10.28 -7.38 -1.73
CA ASP A 27 -11.53 -7.59 -2.47
C ASP A 27 -11.23 -7.87 -3.96
N GLU A 28 -11.21 -9.16 -4.29
CA GLU A 28 -10.91 -9.61 -5.65
C GLU A 28 -12.03 -9.33 -6.64
N LEU A 29 -13.28 -9.36 -6.19
CA LEU A 29 -14.45 -9.22 -7.06
C LEU A 29 -14.61 -7.77 -7.48
N ALA A 30 -14.54 -6.84 -6.51
CA ALA A 30 -14.64 -5.41 -6.80
C ALA A 30 -13.54 -4.92 -7.75
N LEU A 31 -12.31 -5.42 -7.59
CA LEU A 31 -11.17 -5.04 -8.43
C LEU A 31 -11.18 -5.73 -9.81
N ALA A 32 -11.74 -6.95 -9.91
CA ALA A 32 -11.90 -7.65 -11.19
C ALA A 32 -12.82 -6.87 -12.15
N ASP A 33 -13.97 -6.43 -11.65
CA ASP A 33 -14.99 -5.74 -12.46
C ASP A 33 -14.51 -4.36 -12.96
N SER A 34 -13.57 -3.74 -12.25
CA SER A 34 -12.97 -2.45 -12.60
C SER A 34 -11.65 -2.56 -13.38
N GLY A 35 -11.09 -3.76 -13.53
CA GLY A 35 -9.79 -3.98 -14.16
C GLY A 35 -8.60 -3.41 -13.37
N ARG A 36 -8.77 -3.17 -12.06
CA ARG A 36 -7.77 -2.58 -11.17
C ARG A 36 -6.98 -3.64 -10.41
N TYR A 37 -5.78 -3.27 -9.97
CA TYR A 37 -4.94 -4.11 -9.10
C TYR A 37 -5.09 -3.77 -7.62
N ALA A 38 -5.47 -2.52 -7.35
CA ALA A 38 -5.69 -1.94 -6.04
C ALA A 38 -6.54 -0.66 -6.18
N GLU A 39 -7.06 -0.17 -5.07
CA GLU A 39 -7.81 1.08 -5.00
C GLU A 39 -7.70 1.72 -3.61
N THR A 40 -7.49 3.04 -3.59
CA THR A 40 -7.61 3.88 -2.39
C THR A 40 -8.96 4.59 -2.37
N SER A 41 -9.72 4.40 -1.30
CA SER A 41 -10.97 5.12 -1.04
C SER A 41 -10.80 6.10 0.11
N PHE A 42 -10.57 7.38 -0.20
CA PHE A 42 -10.44 8.45 0.80
C PHE A 42 -11.68 8.58 1.69
N LYS A 43 -12.87 8.46 1.09
CA LYS A 43 -14.14 8.52 1.83
C LYS A 43 -14.29 7.41 2.87
N LYS A 44 -13.77 6.21 2.58
CA LYS A 44 -13.84 5.05 3.48
C LYS A 44 -12.57 4.86 4.31
N GLN A 45 -11.53 5.65 4.07
CA GLN A 45 -10.18 5.46 4.64
C GLN A 45 -9.70 4.00 4.48
N THR A 46 -9.87 3.47 3.26
CA THR A 46 -9.60 2.06 2.95
C THR A 46 -8.73 1.93 1.72
N ILE A 47 -7.73 1.05 1.80
CA ILE A 47 -6.90 0.56 0.70
C ILE A 47 -7.33 -0.88 0.40
N THR A 48 -7.84 -1.11 -0.79
CA THR A 48 -8.27 -2.43 -1.26
C THR A 48 -7.22 -3.00 -2.21
N LEU A 49 -6.78 -4.23 -2.00
CA LEU A 49 -5.77 -4.91 -2.83
C LEU A 49 -6.30 -6.21 -3.44
N SER A 50 -5.74 -6.57 -4.60
CA SER A 50 -5.93 -7.89 -5.21
C SER A 50 -4.70 -8.77 -4.93
N GLN A 51 -4.92 -9.90 -4.26
CA GLN A 51 -3.93 -10.96 -3.99
C GLN A 51 -3.88 -12.06 -5.06
N ARG A 52 -4.69 -11.99 -6.11
CA ARG A 52 -4.65 -12.96 -7.23
C ARG A 52 -3.35 -12.90 -8.04
N TYR A 53 -2.54 -11.86 -7.86
CA TYR A 53 -1.30 -11.62 -8.60
C TYR A 53 -0.04 -12.12 -7.87
N ALA A 54 1.10 -12.09 -8.56
CA ALA A 54 2.41 -12.38 -7.96
C ALA A 54 2.67 -11.45 -6.76
N ALA A 55 3.37 -11.96 -5.73
CA ALA A 55 3.58 -11.20 -4.49
C ALA A 55 4.28 -9.85 -4.73
N SER A 56 5.24 -9.80 -5.64
CA SER A 56 5.86 -8.56 -6.14
C SER A 56 4.85 -7.54 -6.69
N ARG A 57 3.81 -7.99 -7.40
CA ARG A 57 2.74 -7.10 -7.87
C ARG A 57 1.92 -6.57 -6.71
N VAL A 58 1.53 -7.43 -5.76
CA VAL A 58 0.75 -7.02 -4.58
C VAL A 58 1.53 -5.99 -3.75
N ARG A 59 2.85 -6.20 -3.55
CA ARG A 59 3.73 -5.25 -2.85
C ARG A 59 3.82 -3.91 -3.56
N THR A 60 4.02 -3.92 -4.88
CA THR A 60 4.09 -2.68 -5.66
C THR A 60 2.75 -1.94 -5.72
N SER A 61 1.64 -2.67 -5.77
CA SER A 61 0.29 -2.10 -5.63
C SER A 61 0.07 -1.46 -4.27
N LEU A 62 0.43 -2.12 -3.16
CA LEU A 62 0.33 -1.48 -1.84
C LEU A 62 1.18 -0.21 -1.77
N LEU A 63 2.42 -0.24 -2.25
CA LEU A 63 3.28 0.96 -2.27
C LEU A 63 2.65 2.10 -3.08
N HIS A 64 2.03 1.79 -4.22
CA HIS A 64 1.32 2.76 -5.04
C HIS A 64 0.15 3.41 -4.29
N GLU A 65 -0.69 2.62 -3.62
CA GLU A 65 -1.79 3.15 -2.83
C GLU A 65 -1.32 3.97 -1.62
N LEU A 66 -0.19 3.59 -0.99
CA LEU A 66 0.41 4.41 0.06
C LEU A 66 0.87 5.78 -0.44
N ILE A 67 1.28 5.90 -1.70
CA ILE A 67 1.59 7.20 -2.33
C ILE A 67 0.30 8.03 -2.44
N HIS A 68 -0.79 7.45 -2.93
CA HIS A 68 -2.10 8.13 -2.99
C HIS A 68 -2.57 8.63 -1.62
N VAL A 69 -2.37 7.84 -0.57
CA VAL A 69 -2.71 8.25 0.79
C VAL A 69 -1.79 9.37 1.30
N ALA A 70 -0.48 9.28 1.02
CA ALA A 70 0.49 10.26 1.50
C ALA A 70 0.39 11.61 0.75
N GLU A 71 -0.05 11.60 -0.51
CA GLU A 71 -0.25 12.80 -1.33
C GLU A 71 -1.57 13.53 -1.02
N ASP A 72 -2.54 12.90 -0.36
CA ASP A 72 -3.87 13.50 -0.05
C ASP A 72 -3.79 14.86 0.65
N THR A 73 -2.70 15.07 1.38
CA THR A 73 -2.43 16.31 2.13
C THR A 73 -1.66 17.37 1.34
N LEU A 74 -1.31 17.09 0.08
CA LEU A 74 -0.60 18.02 -0.81
C LEU A 74 -1.63 18.77 -1.66
N GLU A 75 -1.84 20.04 -1.36
CA GLU A 75 -2.73 20.89 -2.16
C GLU A 75 -2.06 21.35 -3.48
N GLY A 76 -2.83 21.34 -4.57
CA GLY A 76 -2.94 22.54 -5.42
C GLY A 76 -1.90 22.83 -6.52
N ASP A 77 -1.21 21.86 -7.12
CA ASP A 77 -0.50 22.09 -8.41
C ASP A 77 -0.38 20.77 -9.20
N GLU A 78 -0.51 20.84 -10.54
CA GLU A 78 -0.23 19.72 -11.45
C GLU A 78 1.25 19.33 -11.46
N ARG A 79 2.14 20.23 -10.99
CA ARG A 79 3.57 19.98 -10.82
C ARG A 79 3.94 19.97 -9.35
N LEU A 80 4.50 18.84 -8.91
CA LEU A 80 5.09 18.73 -7.57
C LEU A 80 6.29 19.66 -7.44
N THR A 81 6.20 20.63 -6.53
CA THR A 81 7.34 21.42 -6.06
C THR A 81 8.29 20.55 -5.24
N GLU A 82 9.55 20.98 -5.10
CA GLU A 82 10.53 20.29 -4.24
C GLU A 82 10.03 20.14 -2.80
N THR A 83 9.31 21.14 -2.27
CA THR A 83 8.71 21.08 -0.94
C THR A 83 7.63 19.99 -0.85
N GLN A 84 6.78 19.85 -1.86
CA GLN A 84 5.77 18.78 -1.91
C GLN A 84 6.41 17.40 -2.03
N ILE A 85 7.47 17.25 -2.84
CA ILE A 85 8.23 15.99 -2.96
C ILE A 85 8.85 15.62 -1.61
N SER A 86 9.52 16.58 -0.96
CA SER A 86 10.13 16.37 0.35
C SER A 86 9.11 15.98 1.41
N THR A 87 7.93 16.63 1.39
CA THR A 87 6.82 16.32 2.31
C THR A 87 6.26 14.91 2.05
N LEU A 88 6.01 14.55 0.79
CA LEU A 88 5.59 13.20 0.40
C LEU A 88 6.59 12.14 0.86
N ALA A 89 7.88 12.38 0.62
CA ALA A 89 8.94 11.48 1.02
C ALA A 89 9.00 11.31 2.55
N ALA A 90 8.82 12.39 3.32
CA ALA A 90 8.75 12.33 4.77
C ALA A 90 7.55 11.51 5.27
N HIS A 91 6.35 11.74 4.70
CA HIS A 91 5.15 10.99 5.05
C HIS A 91 5.31 9.49 4.75
N LEU A 92 5.85 9.15 3.58
CA LEU A 92 6.13 7.76 3.20
C LEU A 92 7.20 7.13 4.10
N TYR A 93 8.25 7.89 4.43
CA TYR A 93 9.30 7.42 5.32
C TYR A 93 8.74 7.07 6.70
N GLU A 94 7.96 7.99 7.29
CA GLU A 94 7.33 7.77 8.58
C GLU A 94 6.36 6.58 8.53
N ALA A 95 5.48 6.53 7.53
CA ALA A 95 4.52 5.46 7.39
C ALA A 95 5.19 4.08 7.22
N ILE A 96 6.18 3.98 6.34
CA ILE A 96 6.78 2.68 6.00
C ILE A 96 7.82 2.26 7.03
N PHE A 97 8.77 3.13 7.38
CA PHE A 97 9.96 2.72 8.13
C PHE A 97 9.87 2.94 9.64
N VAL A 98 8.92 3.75 10.11
CA VAL A 98 8.84 4.13 11.52
C VAL A 98 7.54 3.62 12.17
N GLY A 99 6.39 3.97 11.60
CA GLY A 99 5.09 3.81 12.24
C GLY A 99 4.42 2.46 12.04
N ASN A 100 4.76 1.71 10.99
CA ASN A 100 4.04 0.49 10.60
C ASN A 100 5.01 -0.66 10.24
N PRO A 101 5.60 -1.35 11.25
CA PRO A 101 6.59 -2.39 11.02
C PRO A 101 6.08 -3.56 10.17
N GLU A 102 4.79 -3.87 10.22
CA GLU A 102 4.14 -4.88 9.39
C GLU A 102 4.11 -4.50 7.90
N VAL A 103 4.01 -3.20 7.60
CA VAL A 103 4.08 -2.69 6.22
C VAL A 103 5.49 -2.84 5.69
N LEU A 104 6.51 -2.45 6.49
CA LEU A 104 7.91 -2.66 6.12
C LEU A 104 8.22 -4.14 5.91
N ALA A 105 7.80 -5.01 6.83
CA ALA A 105 8.02 -6.45 6.73
C ALA A 105 7.39 -7.01 5.45
N PHE A 106 6.17 -6.60 5.13
CA PHE A 106 5.51 -7.02 3.89
C PHE A 106 6.22 -6.50 2.63
N LEU A 107 6.63 -5.24 2.59
CA LEU A 107 7.25 -4.62 1.41
C LEU A 107 8.69 -5.11 1.17
N SER A 108 9.45 -5.39 2.23
CA SER A 108 10.87 -5.77 2.15
C SER A 108 11.10 -7.26 1.94
N ALA A 109 10.06 -8.07 2.10
CA ALA A 109 10.23 -9.50 2.12
C ALA A 109 10.49 -10.08 0.73
N GLN A 110 11.45 -11.01 0.71
CA GLN A 110 11.92 -11.64 -0.50
C GLN A 110 11.00 -12.80 -0.91
N GLU A 111 10.86 -12.99 -2.22
CA GLU A 111 10.22 -14.21 -2.73
C GLU A 111 11.18 -15.36 -2.44
N THR A 112 10.76 -16.28 -1.57
CA THR A 112 11.48 -17.54 -1.38
C THR A 112 11.05 -18.47 -2.50
N GLU A 113 11.99 -18.78 -3.41
CA GLU A 113 11.81 -19.71 -4.54
C GLU A 113 11.63 -21.19 -4.09
#